data_AF-A0A1H3HR62-F1
#
_entry.id   AF-A0A1H3HR62-F1
#
_cell.length_a   1.000
_cell.length_b   1.000
_cell.length_c   1.000
_cell.angle_alpha   90.00
_cell.angle_beta   90.00
_cell.angle_gamma   90.00
#
_symmetry.space_group_name_H-M   'P 1'
#
loop_
_entity.id
_entity.type
_entity.pdbx_description
1 polymer ?
#
loop_
_entity_poly.entity_id
_entity_poly.type
_entity_poly.pdbx_seq_one_letter_code
_entity_poly.pdbx_strand_id
1 'polypeptide(L)'
;MYIYIAYRDLKTYYTQNSLYGGVPYNNDYKFTAIKDGLYYLLTLNGANYRVSKEAGEKFIEDVLNKCTGEHQGSFPFVRSLNGKDMAAVIERSREVDLCGRGHLSSQNFHYDMDADVLYQMLEELRAGSGEPMDKRALMNYCYPNPTLPEGDFDLTGIYHGIYCTPDNKPNSVIQTVFPDKKVSCFSISKNGAYIQMRVDDNKVMSNVPAELIPEIKEKVRQLCADPKEAYVEHGDWEGFIRFNNDEEIFTDPDKTLELLNEIASKSEYDKTEAVDTKKYYTVGKAPPGGFEGFGMFGMMGGFPVAPSVSPADTPSASTEEPASDSKKCKFCGADVTHGQKFCSECGGKVE
;
A
#
# COMPACT_ATOMS: atom_id res chain seq x y z
N MET A 1 3.91 -11.70 -16.15
CA MET A 1 3.79 -10.98 -17.45
C MET A 1 2.78 -9.85 -17.26
N TYR A 2 3.13 -8.64 -17.68
CA TYR A 2 2.27 -7.48 -17.55
C TYR A 2 2.00 -6.86 -18.93
N ILE A 3 0.84 -7.15 -19.52
CA ILE A 3 0.44 -6.47 -20.75
C ILE A 3 -0.10 -5.10 -20.35
N TYR A 4 0.70 -4.06 -20.56
CA TYR A 4 0.22 -2.68 -20.52
C TYR A 4 -0.19 -2.26 -21.92
N ILE A 5 -1.08 -1.28 -22.04
CA ILE A 5 -1.18 -0.50 -23.27
C ILE A 5 -0.65 0.89 -22.98
N ALA A 6 0.48 1.23 -23.60
CA ALA A 6 0.93 2.61 -23.68
C ALA A 6 0.02 3.36 -24.68
N TYR A 7 -1.19 3.72 -24.25
CA TYR A 7 -1.95 4.74 -24.96
C TYR A 7 -1.28 6.08 -24.70
N ARG A 8 -0.64 6.62 -25.72
CA ARG A 8 -0.68 8.02 -26.13
C ARG A 8 0.41 8.19 -27.16
N ASP A 9 0.09 8.96 -28.21
CA ASP A 9 1.02 9.71 -29.04
C ASP A 9 2.47 9.49 -28.60
N LEU A 10 3.25 8.78 -29.42
CA LEU A 10 4.63 8.37 -29.08
C LEU A 10 5.47 9.55 -28.57
N LYS A 11 5.12 10.79 -28.93
CA LYS A 11 5.70 12.02 -28.39
C LYS A 11 5.35 12.28 -26.92
N THR A 12 4.09 12.13 -26.53
CA THR A 12 3.63 12.20 -25.12
C THR A 12 4.25 11.08 -24.29
N TYR A 13 4.28 9.84 -24.81
CA TYR A 13 4.98 8.73 -24.18
C TYR A 13 6.44 9.08 -23.87
N TYR A 14 7.13 9.65 -24.87
CA TYR A 14 8.51 10.08 -24.72
C TYR A 14 8.67 11.18 -23.67
N THR A 15 7.82 12.20 -23.68
CA THR A 15 7.85 13.27 -22.68
C THR A 15 7.67 12.69 -21.28
N GLN A 16 6.75 11.75 -21.07
CA GLN A 16 6.54 11.14 -19.76
C GLN A 16 7.68 10.21 -19.35
N ASN A 17 8.18 9.34 -20.24
CA ASN A 17 9.31 8.46 -19.94
C ASN A 17 10.56 9.25 -19.55
N SER A 18 10.84 10.36 -20.24
CA SER A 18 11.97 11.25 -19.92
C SER A 18 11.80 12.00 -18.58
N LEU A 19 10.58 12.29 -18.16
CA LEU A 19 10.29 12.97 -16.89
C LEU A 19 10.28 12.03 -15.68
N TYR A 20 9.75 10.81 -15.85
CA TYR A 20 9.45 9.91 -14.73
C TYR A 20 10.35 8.68 -14.64
N GLY A 21 11.18 8.41 -15.66
CA GLY A 21 12.09 7.26 -15.66
C GLY A 21 11.33 5.93 -15.68
N GLY A 22 10.60 5.65 -16.75
CA GLY A 22 9.83 4.42 -16.91
C GLY A 22 8.75 4.52 -18.00
N VAL A 23 8.23 3.37 -18.43
CA VAL A 23 7.15 3.26 -19.41
C VAL A 23 5.87 3.88 -18.82
N PRO A 24 5.35 5.01 -19.31
CA PRO A 24 4.06 5.52 -18.88
C PRO A 24 2.96 4.50 -19.23
N TYR A 25 2.19 4.10 -18.23
CA TYR A 25 1.13 3.11 -18.35
C TYR A 25 -0.24 3.80 -18.39
N ASN A 26 -1.11 3.38 -19.32
CA ASN A 26 -2.52 3.75 -19.25
C ASN A 26 -3.24 2.79 -18.29
N ASN A 27 -3.69 3.31 -17.14
CA ASN A 27 -4.42 2.51 -16.15
C ASN A 27 -5.78 2.01 -16.67
N ASP A 28 -6.34 2.65 -17.70
CA ASP A 28 -7.64 2.26 -18.25
C ASP A 28 -7.56 1.04 -19.16
N TYR A 29 -6.36 0.60 -19.53
CA TYR A 29 -6.12 -0.49 -20.50
C TYR A 29 -4.95 -1.35 -20.06
N LYS A 30 -5.25 -2.32 -19.20
CA LYS A 30 -4.23 -3.15 -18.56
C LYS A 30 -4.69 -4.60 -18.54
N PHE A 31 -3.81 -5.51 -18.90
CA PHE A 31 -4.01 -6.93 -18.71
C PHE A 31 -2.84 -7.50 -17.92
N THR A 32 -3.10 -8.06 -16.74
CA THR A 32 -2.06 -8.40 -15.78
C THR A 32 -2.25 -9.80 -15.23
N ALA A 33 -1.15 -10.56 -15.21
CA ALA A 33 -1.06 -11.78 -14.42
C ALA A 33 -0.97 -11.43 -12.93
N ILE A 34 -1.82 -12.05 -12.12
CA ILE A 34 -1.87 -11.92 -10.65
C ILE A 34 -1.37 -13.22 -10.03
N LYS A 35 -0.67 -13.12 -8.89
CA LYS A 35 -0.07 -14.25 -8.14
C LYS A 35 0.67 -15.23 -9.07
N ASP A 36 1.74 -14.74 -9.69
CA ASP A 36 2.62 -15.53 -10.56
C ASP A 36 1.91 -16.24 -11.73
N GLY A 37 0.80 -15.68 -12.23
CA GLY A 37 0.07 -16.21 -13.37
C GLY A 37 -1.00 -17.25 -13.02
N LEU A 38 -1.37 -17.36 -11.74
CA LEU A 38 -2.55 -18.14 -11.33
C LEU A 38 -3.85 -17.51 -11.84
N TYR A 39 -3.88 -16.18 -11.95
CA TYR A 39 -5.06 -15.39 -12.28
C TYR A 39 -4.73 -14.29 -13.28
N TYR A 40 -5.73 -13.80 -14.00
CA TYR A 40 -5.58 -12.69 -14.94
C TYR A 40 -6.65 -11.63 -14.72
N LEU A 41 -6.20 -10.37 -14.71
CA LEU A 41 -7.06 -9.21 -14.55
C LEU A 41 -7.00 -8.35 -15.81
N LEU A 42 -8.17 -8.07 -16.37
CA LEU A 42 -8.35 -7.09 -17.42
C LEU A 42 -8.95 -5.81 -16.82
N THR A 43 -8.27 -4.69 -16.96
CA THR A 43 -8.81 -3.35 -16.73
C THR A 43 -9.10 -2.71 -18.08
N LEU A 44 -10.37 -2.37 -18.32
CA LEU A 44 -10.83 -1.71 -19.53
C LEU A 44 -11.76 -0.54 -19.18
N ASN A 45 -11.41 0.67 -19.59
CA ASN A 45 -12.17 1.91 -19.33
C ASN A 45 -12.49 2.11 -17.83
N GLY A 46 -11.50 1.84 -16.97
CA GLY A 46 -11.63 1.96 -15.51
C GLY A 46 -12.41 0.83 -14.82
N ALA A 47 -13.02 -0.09 -15.58
CA ALA A 47 -13.67 -1.28 -15.05
C ALA A 47 -12.70 -2.47 -15.02
N ASN A 48 -12.89 -3.37 -14.06
CA ASN A 48 -12.01 -4.51 -13.83
C ASN A 48 -12.76 -5.83 -14.06
N TYR A 49 -12.16 -6.76 -14.78
CA TYR A 49 -12.78 -8.01 -15.21
C TYR A 49 -11.88 -9.18 -14.85
N ARG A 50 -12.51 -10.25 -14.33
CA ARG A 50 -11.84 -11.52 -14.07
C ARG A 50 -11.65 -12.25 -15.40
N VAL A 51 -10.41 -12.61 -15.70
CA VAL A 51 -10.09 -13.42 -16.88
C VAL A 51 -9.68 -14.83 -16.40
N SER A 52 -10.22 -15.87 -17.03
CA SER A 52 -9.81 -17.24 -16.72
C SER A 52 -8.35 -17.47 -17.12
N LYS A 53 -7.70 -18.47 -16.51
CA LYS A 53 -6.32 -18.79 -16.83
C LYS A 53 -6.16 -19.13 -18.31
N GLU A 54 -7.03 -20.00 -18.82
CA GLU A 54 -7.02 -20.47 -20.20
C GLU A 54 -7.25 -19.31 -21.19
N ALA A 55 -8.21 -18.43 -20.92
CA ALA A 55 -8.48 -17.27 -21.75
C ALA A 55 -7.31 -16.27 -21.74
N GLY A 56 -6.69 -16.06 -20.58
CA GLY A 56 -5.56 -15.16 -20.43
C GLY A 56 -4.30 -15.67 -21.12
N GLU A 57 -4.00 -16.96 -20.99
CA GLU A 57 -2.87 -17.61 -21.68
C GLU A 57 -3.06 -17.59 -23.20
N LYS A 58 -4.27 -17.92 -23.69
CA LYS A 58 -4.61 -17.83 -25.11
C LYS A 58 -4.48 -16.39 -25.63
N PHE A 59 -4.96 -15.41 -24.87
CA PHE A 59 -4.85 -14.00 -25.24
C PHE A 59 -3.39 -13.57 -25.38
N ILE A 60 -2.52 -13.97 -24.44
CA ILE A 60 -1.08 -13.71 -24.53
C ILE A 60 -0.49 -14.29 -25.81
N GLU A 61 -0.81 -15.54 -26.14
CA GLU A 61 -0.33 -16.19 -27.36
C GLU A 61 -0.80 -15.46 -28.62
N ASP A 62 -2.11 -15.14 -28.70
CA ASP A 62 -2.69 -14.41 -29.82
C ASP A 62 -2.05 -13.02 -30.01
N VAL A 63 -1.76 -12.33 -28.91
CA VAL A 63 -1.09 -11.02 -28.92
C VAL A 63 0.31 -11.17 -29.50
N LEU A 64 1.11 -12.09 -28.95
CA LEU A 64 2.50 -12.31 -29.38
C LEU A 64 2.60 -12.73 -30.86
N ASN A 65 1.64 -13.52 -31.35
CA ASN A 65 1.57 -13.93 -32.76
C ASN A 65 1.23 -12.78 -33.72
N LYS A 66 0.65 -11.68 -33.22
CA LYS A 66 0.29 -10.49 -34.00
C LYS A 66 1.24 -9.31 -33.81
N CYS A 67 2.23 -9.44 -32.92
CA CYS A 67 3.26 -8.42 -32.72
C CYS A 67 4.14 -8.27 -33.98
N THR A 68 4.52 -7.04 -34.29
CA THR A 68 5.35 -6.72 -35.47
C THR A 68 6.83 -6.57 -35.14
N GLY A 69 7.20 -6.54 -33.86
CA GLY A 69 8.57 -6.39 -33.39
C GLY A 69 8.74 -6.80 -31.93
N GLU A 70 9.98 -7.12 -31.56
CA GLU A 70 10.41 -7.46 -30.19
C GLU A 70 11.68 -6.69 -29.87
N HIS A 71 11.73 -6.06 -28.70
CA HIS A 71 12.84 -5.24 -28.23
C HIS A 71 13.22 -5.63 -26.80
N GLN A 72 14.50 -5.91 -26.58
CA GLN A 72 15.05 -6.23 -25.26
C GLN A 72 15.41 -4.94 -24.51
N GLY A 73 15.11 -4.87 -23.21
CA GLY A 73 15.47 -3.72 -22.38
C GLY A 73 14.39 -2.64 -22.42
N SER A 74 14.74 -1.40 -22.75
CA SER A 74 13.78 -0.30 -22.84
C SER A 74 13.02 -0.29 -24.16
N PHE A 75 11.75 0.12 -24.15
CA PHE A 75 11.02 0.39 -25.38
C PHE A 75 11.82 1.37 -26.28
N PRO A 76 12.08 1.03 -27.56
CA PRO A 76 12.89 1.85 -28.43
C PRO A 76 12.27 3.23 -28.66
N PHE A 77 13.11 4.21 -28.96
CA PHE A 77 12.65 5.52 -29.37
C PHE A 77 12.11 5.46 -30.80
N VAL A 78 10.79 5.28 -30.94
CA VAL A 78 10.10 5.26 -32.23
C VAL A 78 9.21 6.50 -32.35
N ARG A 79 9.32 7.25 -33.46
CA ARG A 79 8.44 8.41 -33.74
C ARG A 79 7.13 8.02 -34.42
N SER A 80 7.11 6.85 -35.05
CA SER A 80 5.94 6.27 -35.69
C SER A 80 6.12 4.76 -35.80
N LEU A 81 5.08 3.99 -35.53
CA LEU A 81 5.04 2.55 -35.75
C LEU A 81 4.09 2.25 -36.92
N ASN A 82 4.59 1.61 -37.98
CA ASN A 82 3.79 1.31 -39.19
C ASN A 82 3.06 2.54 -39.79
N GLY A 83 3.68 3.72 -39.71
CA GLY A 83 3.09 4.97 -40.19
C GLY A 83 2.03 5.60 -39.27
N LYS A 84 1.75 4.99 -38.12
CA LYS A 84 0.89 5.54 -37.07
C LYS A 84 1.74 6.20 -35.99
N ASP A 85 1.24 7.29 -35.41
CA ASP A 85 1.80 8.01 -34.26
C ASP A 85 1.37 7.39 -32.91
N MET A 86 0.48 6.40 -32.96
CA MET A 86 0.03 5.59 -31.84
C MET A 86 0.47 4.13 -32.03
N ALA A 87 0.87 3.50 -30.93
CA ALA A 87 1.29 2.10 -30.88
C ALA A 87 0.82 1.46 -29.57
N ALA A 88 0.55 0.16 -29.61
CA ALA A 88 0.45 -0.62 -28.39
C ALA A 88 1.84 -1.19 -28.05
N VAL A 89 2.21 -1.11 -26.77
CA VAL A 89 3.48 -1.62 -26.25
C VAL A 89 3.19 -2.67 -25.19
N ILE A 90 3.52 -3.92 -25.48
CA ILE A 90 3.34 -5.03 -24.53
C ILE A 90 4.65 -5.28 -23.80
N GLU A 91 4.64 -5.28 -22.47
CA GLU A 91 5.80 -5.62 -21.65
C GLU A 91 5.74 -7.08 -21.17
N ARG A 92 6.83 -7.81 -21.29
CA ARG A 92 6.94 -9.17 -20.74
C ARG A 92 8.29 -9.35 -20.07
N SER A 93 8.26 -9.53 -18.75
CA SER A 93 9.41 -10.03 -18.02
C SER A 93 9.62 -11.51 -18.34
N ARG A 94 10.86 -11.88 -18.68
CA ARG A 94 11.31 -13.25 -18.89
C ARG A 94 12.61 -13.46 -18.13
N GLU A 95 12.79 -14.66 -17.58
CA GLU A 95 14.09 -15.07 -17.06
C GLU A 95 15.02 -15.40 -18.21
N VAL A 96 16.18 -14.76 -18.23
CA VAL A 96 17.23 -14.99 -19.22
C VAL A 96 18.56 -15.22 -18.51
N ASP A 97 19.29 -16.24 -18.98
CA ASP A 97 20.66 -16.51 -18.54
C ASP A 97 21.61 -15.60 -19.32
N LEU A 98 21.91 -14.43 -18.75
CA LEU A 98 22.75 -13.43 -19.41
C LEU A 98 24.21 -13.85 -19.56
N CYS A 99 24.68 -14.79 -18.74
CA CYS A 99 26.09 -15.18 -18.70
C CYS A 99 26.35 -16.62 -19.17
N GLY A 100 25.30 -17.38 -19.51
CA GLY A 100 25.41 -18.80 -19.85
C GLY A 100 25.87 -19.67 -18.68
N ARG A 101 25.71 -19.20 -17.44
CA ARG A 101 26.16 -19.89 -16.21
C ARG A 101 24.99 -20.30 -15.32
N GLY A 102 23.79 -20.39 -15.87
CA GLY A 102 22.57 -20.73 -15.13
C GLY A 102 22.10 -19.65 -14.14
N HIS A 103 22.68 -18.44 -14.18
CA HIS A 103 22.17 -17.32 -13.39
C HIS A 103 21.06 -16.63 -14.17
N LEU A 104 19.82 -16.95 -13.78
CA LEU A 104 18.63 -16.34 -14.36
C LEU A 104 18.47 -14.92 -13.83
N SER A 105 18.37 -13.98 -14.75
CA SER A 105 18.01 -12.60 -14.46
C SER A 105 16.69 -12.28 -15.13
N SER A 106 15.80 -11.59 -14.43
CA SER A 106 14.57 -11.08 -15.04
C SER A 106 14.92 -9.93 -15.98
N GLN A 107 14.50 -10.06 -17.24
CA GLN A 107 14.58 -8.99 -18.22
C GLN A 107 13.24 -8.70 -18.85
N ASN A 108 13.01 -7.41 -19.11
CA ASN A 108 11.81 -6.94 -19.79
C ASN A 108 12.02 -6.95 -21.30
N PHE A 109 11.07 -7.55 -21.99
CA PHE A 109 10.91 -7.51 -23.44
C PHE A 109 9.70 -6.67 -23.77
N HIS A 110 9.81 -5.85 -24.81
CA HIS A 110 8.74 -5.02 -25.31
C HIS A 110 8.34 -5.47 -26.70
N TYR A 111 7.03 -5.52 -26.97
CA TYR A 111 6.51 -5.87 -28.29
C TYR A 111 5.70 -4.73 -28.88
N ASP A 112 5.92 -4.53 -30.18
CA ASP A 112 5.18 -3.58 -30.98
C ASP A 112 3.91 -4.22 -31.52
N MET A 113 2.78 -3.52 -31.38
CA MET A 113 1.51 -3.98 -31.95
C MET A 113 0.67 -2.80 -32.45
N ASP A 114 -0.13 -3.06 -33.48
CA ASP A 114 -1.14 -2.12 -33.94
C ASP A 114 -2.18 -1.90 -32.83
N ALA A 115 -2.40 -0.64 -32.46
CA ALA A 115 -3.26 -0.27 -31.35
C ALA A 115 -4.73 -0.66 -31.58
N ASP A 116 -5.23 -0.56 -32.83
CA ASP A 116 -6.62 -0.88 -33.16
C ASP A 116 -6.86 -2.39 -33.04
N VAL A 117 -5.88 -3.17 -33.48
CA VAL A 117 -5.91 -4.64 -33.37
C VAL A 117 -5.91 -5.06 -31.89
N LEU A 118 -5.03 -4.49 -31.06
CA LEU A 118 -5.00 -4.84 -29.64
C LEU A 118 -6.28 -4.41 -28.92
N TYR A 119 -6.81 -3.22 -29.25
CA TYR A 119 -8.07 -2.75 -28.67
C TYR A 119 -9.23 -3.72 -28.98
N GLN A 120 -9.36 -4.16 -30.24
CA GLN A 120 -10.36 -5.15 -30.61
C GLN A 120 -10.20 -6.45 -29.81
N MET A 121 -8.97 -6.94 -29.64
CA MET A 121 -8.71 -8.15 -28.88
C MET A 121 -9.03 -8.00 -27.39
N LEU A 122 -8.80 -6.84 -26.79
CA LEU A 122 -9.21 -6.57 -25.41
C LEU A 122 -10.73 -6.52 -25.26
N GLU A 123 -11.45 -5.94 -26.21
CA GLU A 123 -12.92 -5.93 -26.22
C GLU A 123 -13.50 -7.34 -26.35
N GLU A 124 -12.90 -8.18 -27.21
CA GLU A 124 -13.26 -9.60 -27.33
C GLU A 124 -12.99 -10.36 -26.02
N LEU A 125 -11.84 -10.10 -25.38
CA LEU A 125 -11.51 -10.69 -24.08
C LEU A 125 -12.50 -10.24 -22.99
N ARG A 126 -12.86 -8.95 -22.97
CA ARG A 126 -13.88 -8.40 -22.06
C ARG A 126 -15.22 -9.09 -22.26
N ALA A 127 -15.68 -9.25 -23.50
CA ALA A 127 -16.96 -9.90 -23.80
C ALA A 127 -17.02 -11.34 -23.25
N GLY A 128 -15.88 -12.04 -23.15
CA GLY A 128 -15.77 -13.35 -22.53
C GLY A 128 -15.54 -13.35 -21.01
N SER A 129 -15.32 -12.20 -20.37
CA SER A 129 -14.90 -12.09 -18.96
C SER A 129 -16.06 -11.83 -17.97
N GLY A 130 -17.29 -11.75 -18.45
CA GLY A 130 -18.48 -11.50 -17.64
C GLY A 130 -18.62 -10.05 -17.17
N GLU A 131 -19.34 -9.87 -16.06
CA GLU A 131 -19.61 -8.54 -15.48
C GLU A 131 -18.36 -7.94 -14.81
N PRO A 132 -18.23 -6.60 -14.79
CA PRO A 132 -17.14 -5.95 -14.08
C PRO A 132 -17.21 -6.23 -12.58
N MET A 133 -16.06 -6.48 -11.98
CA MET A 133 -15.90 -6.63 -10.54
C MET A 133 -16.11 -5.28 -9.85
N ASP A 134 -16.88 -5.29 -8.77
CA ASP A 134 -16.85 -4.19 -7.82
C ASP A 134 -15.50 -4.14 -7.09
N LYS A 135 -15.32 -3.09 -6.29
CA LYS A 135 -14.07 -2.88 -5.54
C LYS A 135 -13.73 -4.04 -4.61
N ARG A 136 -14.73 -4.62 -3.94
CA ARG A 136 -14.56 -5.70 -2.96
C ARG A 136 -14.17 -7.00 -3.66
N ALA A 137 -14.89 -7.36 -4.72
CA ALA A 137 -14.56 -8.50 -5.58
C ALA A 137 -13.15 -8.39 -6.17
N LEU A 138 -12.77 -7.21 -6.66
CA LEU A 138 -11.42 -6.97 -7.19
C LEU A 138 -10.32 -7.22 -6.14
N MET A 139 -10.48 -6.66 -4.94
CA MET A 139 -9.48 -6.81 -3.88
C MET A 139 -9.32 -8.28 -3.47
N ASN A 140 -10.42 -9.00 -3.26
CA ASN A 140 -10.39 -10.43 -2.95
C ASN A 140 -9.82 -11.27 -4.09
N TYR A 141 -10.06 -10.87 -5.35
CA TYR A 141 -9.49 -11.54 -6.50
C TYR A 141 -7.98 -11.33 -6.63
N CYS A 142 -7.48 -10.15 -6.29
CA CYS A 142 -6.06 -9.82 -6.30
C CYS A 142 -5.29 -10.44 -5.12
N TYR A 143 -5.95 -10.56 -3.98
CA TYR A 143 -5.38 -11.06 -2.73
C TYR A 143 -6.22 -12.20 -2.15
N PRO A 144 -6.41 -13.30 -2.89
CA PRO A 144 -7.20 -14.41 -2.38
C PRO A 144 -6.49 -15.03 -1.17
N ASN A 145 -7.28 -15.47 -0.19
CA ASN A 145 -6.75 -16.21 0.94
C ASN A 145 -5.93 -17.41 0.47
N PRO A 146 -4.71 -17.62 1.00
CA PRO A 146 -3.99 -18.85 0.75
C PRO A 146 -4.76 -20.02 1.38
N THR A 147 -4.59 -21.21 0.82
CA THR A 147 -5.09 -22.43 1.44
C THR A 147 -4.22 -22.75 2.63
N LEU A 148 -4.84 -23.12 3.77
CA LEU A 148 -4.08 -23.61 4.92
C LEU A 148 -3.29 -24.88 4.51
N PRO A 149 -1.98 -24.99 4.82
CA PRO A 149 -1.19 -26.17 4.50
C PRO A 149 -1.80 -27.46 5.07
N GLU A 150 -1.77 -28.54 4.30
CA GLU A 150 -2.14 -29.86 4.79
C GLU A 150 -1.11 -30.35 5.81
N GLY A 151 -1.55 -30.76 7.00
CA GLY A 151 -0.69 -31.30 8.05
C GLY A 151 -0.27 -30.27 9.10
N ASP A 152 1.00 -30.35 9.55
CA ASP A 152 1.56 -29.40 10.51
C ASP A 152 2.00 -28.12 9.81
N PHE A 153 1.82 -26.99 10.48
CA PHE A 153 2.15 -25.67 9.96
C PHE A 153 2.80 -24.82 11.04
N ASP A 154 3.66 -23.91 10.65
CA ASP A 154 4.32 -22.99 11.57
C ASP A 154 3.48 -21.73 11.75
N LEU A 155 2.68 -21.73 12.82
CA LEU A 155 1.90 -20.59 13.26
C LEU A 155 2.83 -19.50 13.79
N THR A 156 2.76 -18.29 13.23
CA THR A 156 3.57 -17.17 13.72
C THR A 156 2.73 -16.17 14.53
N GLY A 157 1.44 -16.03 14.22
CA GLY A 157 0.54 -15.22 15.03
C GLY A 157 -0.94 -15.30 14.65
N ILE A 158 -1.77 -14.78 15.55
CA ILE A 158 -3.22 -14.60 15.37
C ILE A 158 -3.49 -13.15 15.73
N TYR A 159 -4.19 -12.42 14.88
CA TYR A 159 -4.37 -10.98 15.02
C TYR A 159 -5.86 -10.62 14.92
N HIS A 160 -6.33 -9.89 15.91
CA HIS A 160 -7.63 -9.21 15.88
C HIS A 160 -7.38 -7.70 15.82
N GLY A 161 -7.66 -7.11 14.67
CA GLY A 161 -7.43 -5.71 14.34
C GLY A 161 -8.51 -4.79 14.88
N ILE A 162 -8.17 -3.90 15.81
CA ILE A 162 -8.99 -2.74 16.15
C ILE A 162 -8.62 -1.64 15.16
N TYR A 163 -9.53 -1.33 14.25
CA TYR A 163 -9.47 -0.22 13.29
C TYR A 163 -8.64 -0.48 12.02
N CYS A 164 -9.30 -0.96 10.96
CA CYS A 164 -8.72 -1.04 9.63
C CYS A 164 -8.40 0.37 9.09
N THR A 165 -7.11 0.70 8.97
CA THR A 165 -6.68 1.44 7.79
C THR A 165 -6.92 0.57 6.56
N PRO A 166 -7.11 1.18 5.38
CA PRO A 166 -7.25 0.44 4.14
C PRO A 166 -5.89 -0.13 3.72
N ASP A 167 -5.30 -1.02 4.53
CA ASP A 167 -4.06 -1.72 4.24
C ASP A 167 -4.24 -2.69 3.06
N ASN A 168 -5.51 -3.01 2.75
CA ASN A 168 -5.97 -3.57 1.48
C ASN A 168 -6.17 -2.52 0.37
N LYS A 169 -5.42 -1.43 0.34
CA LYS A 169 -5.28 -0.59 -0.85
C LYS A 169 -3.84 -0.65 -1.32
N PRO A 170 -3.58 -0.76 -2.65
CA PRO A 170 -2.23 -0.66 -3.18
C PRO A 170 -1.53 0.58 -2.59
N ASN A 171 -0.23 0.44 -2.30
CA ASN A 171 0.62 1.48 -1.68
C ASN A 171 0.49 2.89 -2.29
N SER A 172 -0.02 3.01 -3.53
CA SER A 172 -0.26 4.25 -4.24
C SER A 172 -1.43 5.11 -3.71
N VAL A 173 -2.21 4.65 -2.73
CA VAL A 173 -3.38 5.39 -2.17
C VAL A 173 -3.24 5.71 -0.67
N ILE A 174 -2.11 5.39 -0.05
CA ILE A 174 -1.90 5.57 1.39
C ILE A 174 -1.08 6.84 1.67
N GLN A 175 -1.73 7.87 2.20
CA GLN A 175 -1.11 8.88 3.06
C GLN A 175 -1.87 8.93 4.38
N THR A 176 -1.46 8.09 5.35
CA THR A 176 -1.36 8.43 6.77
C THR A 176 -0.95 7.19 7.56
N VAL A 177 0.21 7.28 8.21
CA VAL A 177 0.68 6.32 9.21
C VAL A 177 -0.22 6.49 10.44
N PHE A 178 -1.17 5.58 10.67
CA PHE A 178 -1.85 5.51 11.96
C PHE A 178 -0.96 4.73 12.92
N PRO A 179 -0.48 5.31 14.02
CA PRO A 179 0.60 4.71 14.78
C PRO A 179 0.14 3.89 16.00
N ASP A 180 -1.16 3.68 16.18
CA ASP A 180 -1.70 2.70 17.15
C ASP A 180 -2.15 1.44 16.39
N LYS A 181 -1.25 0.45 16.26
CA LYS A 181 -1.60 -0.92 15.85
C LYS A 181 -2.35 -1.58 17.00
N LYS A 182 -3.58 -1.15 17.22
CA LYS A 182 -4.48 -1.62 18.27
C LYS A 182 -4.87 -3.08 17.98
N VAL A 183 -4.05 -4.03 18.39
CA VAL A 183 -4.35 -5.46 18.16
C VAL A 183 -4.36 -6.21 19.48
N SER A 184 -5.44 -6.97 19.70
CA SER A 184 -5.31 -8.17 20.51
C SER A 184 -4.63 -9.20 19.61
N CYS A 185 -3.55 -9.80 20.07
CA CYS A 185 -2.79 -10.72 19.24
C CYS A 185 -2.10 -11.80 20.04
N PHE A 186 -2.00 -12.98 19.43
CA PHE A 186 -1.12 -14.05 19.83
C PHE A 186 0.08 -14.06 18.89
N SER A 187 1.28 -14.35 19.41
CA SER A 187 2.50 -14.39 18.61
C SER A 187 3.46 -15.44 19.14
N ILE A 188 4.09 -16.19 18.22
CA ILE A 188 5.14 -17.17 18.52
C ILE A 188 6.47 -16.61 18.05
N SER A 189 7.46 -16.61 18.93
CA SER A 189 8.82 -16.15 18.65
C SER A 189 9.87 -17.16 19.14
N LYS A 190 11.15 -16.91 18.84
CA LYS A 190 12.27 -17.70 19.38
C LYS A 190 12.33 -17.71 20.91
N ASN A 191 11.73 -16.71 21.56
CA ASN A 191 11.73 -16.56 23.02
C ASN A 191 10.47 -17.18 23.67
N GLY A 192 9.64 -17.88 22.89
CA GLY A 192 8.37 -18.45 23.34
C GLY A 192 7.16 -17.76 22.71
N ALA A 193 5.98 -18.17 23.17
CA ALA A 193 4.70 -17.65 22.74
C ALA A 193 4.11 -16.71 23.79
N TYR A 194 3.47 -15.65 23.33
CA TYR A 194 2.78 -14.69 24.18
C TYR A 194 1.47 -14.27 23.55
N ILE A 195 0.58 -13.78 24.41
CA ILE A 195 -0.67 -13.14 24.00
C ILE A 195 -0.74 -11.74 24.61
N GLN A 196 -1.18 -10.81 23.79
CA GLN A 196 -1.47 -9.43 24.15
C GLN A 196 -2.98 -9.21 23.98
N MET A 197 -3.67 -8.88 25.06
CA MET A 197 -5.08 -8.51 25.04
C MET A 197 -5.24 -7.01 25.27
N ARG A 198 -6.03 -6.34 24.42
CA ARG A 198 -6.46 -4.97 24.67
C ARG A 198 -7.60 -4.99 25.69
N VAL A 199 -7.42 -4.27 26.79
CA VAL A 199 -8.46 -4.05 27.80
C VAL A 199 -8.48 -2.56 28.10
N ASP A 200 -9.50 -1.87 27.59
CA ASP A 200 -9.62 -0.42 27.64
C ASP A 200 -8.36 0.29 27.06
N ASP A 201 -7.76 1.18 27.86
CA ASP A 201 -6.52 1.90 27.55
C ASP A 201 -5.25 1.13 27.92
N ASN A 202 -5.35 -0.17 28.22
CA ASN A 202 -4.23 -1.01 28.62
C ASN A 202 -4.02 -2.19 27.65
N LYS A 203 -2.79 -2.68 27.66
CA LYS A 203 -2.38 -3.96 27.09
C LYS A 203 -2.05 -4.91 28.23
N VAL A 204 -2.76 -6.02 28.29
CA VAL A 204 -2.46 -7.13 29.21
C VAL A 204 -1.64 -8.15 28.43
N MET A 205 -0.41 -8.38 28.87
CA MET A 205 0.51 -9.35 28.30
C MET A 205 0.49 -10.63 29.14
N SER A 206 0.46 -11.78 28.49
CA SER A 206 0.53 -13.08 29.16
C SER A 206 1.42 -14.04 28.37
N ASN A 207 2.20 -14.84 29.07
CA ASN A 207 3.01 -15.90 28.51
C ASN A 207 2.11 -17.10 28.21
N VAL A 208 2.23 -17.65 27.01
CA VAL A 208 1.42 -18.80 26.57
C VAL A 208 2.26 -20.06 26.77
N PRO A 209 1.84 -21.00 27.64
CA PRO A 209 2.56 -22.25 27.86
C PRO A 209 2.72 -23.06 26.56
N ALA A 210 3.87 -23.71 26.38
CA ALA A 210 4.20 -24.43 25.15
C ALA A 210 3.25 -25.62 24.87
N GLU A 211 2.68 -26.20 25.92
CA GLU A 211 1.69 -27.27 25.87
C GLU A 211 0.35 -26.86 25.26
N LEU A 212 0.03 -25.55 25.20
CA LEU A 212 -1.19 -25.04 24.56
C LEU A 212 -1.05 -24.93 23.04
N ILE A 213 0.17 -24.87 22.51
CA ILE A 213 0.42 -24.62 21.09
C ILE A 213 -0.26 -25.66 20.17
N PRO A 214 -0.25 -26.98 20.47
CA PRO A 214 -0.98 -27.95 19.65
C PRO A 214 -2.50 -27.72 19.62
N GLU A 215 -3.10 -27.35 20.76
CA GLU A 215 -4.54 -27.04 20.83
C GLU A 215 -4.88 -25.77 20.02
N ILE A 216 -4.04 -24.75 20.14
CA ILE A 216 -4.18 -23.48 19.40
C ILE A 216 -4.13 -23.74 17.89
N LYS A 217 -3.16 -24.54 17.43
CA LYS A 217 -3.06 -24.92 16.01
C LYS A 217 -4.32 -25.61 15.52
N GLU A 218 -4.93 -26.49 16.32
CA GLU A 218 -6.16 -27.17 15.92
C GLU A 218 -7.35 -26.20 15.80
N LYS A 219 -7.49 -25.25 16.72
CA LYS A 219 -8.53 -24.21 16.62
C LYS A 219 -8.30 -23.28 15.43
N VAL A 220 -7.04 -22.96 15.11
CA VAL A 220 -6.68 -22.24 13.89
C VAL A 220 -7.13 -23.00 12.64
N ARG A 221 -6.97 -24.34 12.59
CA ARG A 221 -7.49 -25.14 11.47
C ARG A 221 -9.00 -24.98 11.31
N GLN A 222 -9.73 -25.06 12.42
CA GLN A 222 -11.20 -24.91 12.41
C GLN A 222 -11.62 -23.52 11.96
N LEU A 223 -10.90 -22.49 12.40
CA LEU A 223 -11.16 -21.10 12.03
C LEU A 223 -10.86 -20.83 10.54
N CYS A 224 -9.79 -21.43 10.01
CA CYS A 224 -9.40 -21.32 8.60
C CYS A 224 -10.14 -22.28 7.66
N ALA A 225 -11.04 -23.14 8.17
CA ALA A 225 -11.83 -24.05 7.33
C ALA A 225 -12.86 -23.32 6.47
N ASP A 226 -13.29 -22.13 6.91
CA ASP A 226 -14.17 -21.21 6.18
C ASP A 226 -13.55 -19.81 6.21
N PRO A 227 -12.50 -19.56 5.41
CA PRO A 227 -11.76 -18.32 5.45
C PRO A 227 -12.64 -17.16 4.97
N LYS A 228 -12.52 -16.00 5.60
CA LYS A 228 -13.29 -14.81 5.22
C LYS A 228 -12.70 -14.16 3.99
N GLU A 229 -13.35 -13.11 3.53
CA GLU A 229 -12.77 -12.26 2.50
C GLU A 229 -11.54 -11.51 3.05
N ALA A 230 -10.56 -11.29 2.17
CA ALA A 230 -9.38 -10.52 2.51
C ALA A 230 -9.69 -9.03 2.69
N TYR A 231 -10.72 -8.53 2.00
CA TYR A 231 -11.14 -7.13 2.08
C TYR A 231 -12.30 -6.94 3.08
N VAL A 232 -12.14 -6.01 4.03
CA VAL A 232 -13.27 -5.45 4.80
C VAL A 232 -13.49 -3.97 4.48
N GLU A 233 -14.69 -3.46 4.79
CA GLU A 233 -14.98 -2.04 4.61
C GLU A 233 -14.36 -1.19 5.72
N HIS A 234 -14.21 0.11 5.45
CA HIS A 234 -13.63 1.00 6.44
C HIS A 234 -14.53 1.11 7.67
N GLY A 235 -13.97 0.84 8.84
CA GLY A 235 -14.70 0.82 10.12
C GLY A 235 -15.12 -0.57 10.57
N ASP A 236 -14.98 -1.59 9.71
CA ASP A 236 -15.18 -2.98 10.10
C ASP A 236 -13.93 -3.55 10.80
N TRP A 237 -14.13 -4.70 11.44
CA TRP A 237 -13.11 -5.45 12.16
C TRP A 237 -12.45 -6.48 11.22
N GLU A 238 -11.14 -6.64 11.33
CA GLU A 238 -10.37 -7.69 10.63
C GLU A 238 -9.80 -8.69 11.63
N GLY A 239 -9.95 -9.97 11.32
CA GLY A 239 -9.21 -11.06 11.95
C GLY A 239 -8.33 -11.73 10.92
N PHE A 240 -7.08 -12.03 11.24
CA PHE A 240 -6.23 -12.83 10.36
C PHE A 240 -5.24 -13.70 11.13
N ILE A 241 -4.85 -14.79 10.49
CA ILE A 241 -3.84 -15.73 10.98
C ILE A 241 -2.60 -15.58 10.11
N ARG A 242 -1.44 -15.45 10.74
CA ARG A 242 -0.16 -15.37 10.05
C ARG A 242 0.63 -16.67 10.20
N PHE A 243 1.20 -17.11 9.09
CA PHE A 243 2.06 -18.30 9.00
C PHE A 243 3.47 -17.90 8.57
N ASN A 244 4.37 -18.88 8.39
CA ASN A 244 5.69 -18.62 7.82
C ASN A 244 5.60 -17.88 6.46
N ASN A 245 6.63 -17.10 6.14
CA ASN A 245 6.72 -16.24 4.95
C ASN A 245 5.75 -15.04 4.91
N ASP A 246 5.22 -14.63 6.06
CA ASP A 246 4.28 -13.51 6.17
C ASP A 246 2.97 -13.72 5.38
N GLU A 247 2.61 -14.97 5.09
CA GLU A 247 1.30 -15.29 4.52
C GLU A 247 0.19 -15.11 5.57
N GLU A 248 -0.93 -14.52 5.13
CA GLU A 248 -2.06 -14.18 5.99
C GLU A 248 -3.34 -14.83 5.46
N ILE A 249 -4.06 -15.52 6.36
CA ILE A 249 -5.42 -16.01 6.10
C ILE A 249 -6.39 -15.15 6.89
N PHE A 250 -7.25 -14.42 6.18
CA PHE A 250 -8.31 -13.62 6.78
C PHE A 250 -9.44 -14.51 7.29
N THR A 251 -9.94 -14.17 8.46
CA THR A 251 -10.86 -14.98 9.28
C THR A 251 -11.94 -14.10 9.87
N ASP A 252 -12.95 -14.73 10.47
CA ASP A 252 -14.02 -14.01 11.14
C ASP A 252 -13.44 -13.26 12.36
N PRO A 253 -13.61 -11.93 12.45
CA PRO A 253 -13.03 -11.14 13.54
C PRO A 253 -13.58 -11.56 14.91
N ASP A 254 -14.89 -11.83 15.01
CA ASP A 254 -15.50 -12.21 16.28
C ASP A 254 -14.97 -13.57 16.76
N LYS A 255 -14.93 -14.57 15.86
CA LYS A 255 -14.34 -15.89 16.20
C LYS A 255 -12.84 -15.81 16.49
N THR A 256 -12.12 -14.92 15.82
CA THR A 256 -10.71 -14.65 16.11
C THR A 256 -10.53 -14.09 17.52
N LEU A 257 -11.38 -13.14 17.91
CA LEU A 257 -11.37 -12.56 19.25
C LEU A 257 -11.76 -13.59 20.32
N GLU A 258 -12.75 -14.44 20.05
CA GLU A 258 -13.11 -15.57 20.91
C GLU A 258 -11.91 -16.50 21.17
N LEU A 259 -11.19 -16.88 20.11
CA LEU A 259 -9.97 -17.70 20.22
C LEU A 259 -8.89 -17.00 21.05
N LEU A 260 -8.64 -15.71 20.82
CA LEU A 260 -7.67 -14.94 21.61
C LEU A 260 -8.06 -14.87 23.09
N ASN A 261 -9.33 -14.62 23.41
CA ASN A 261 -9.82 -14.63 24.80
C ASN A 261 -9.61 -16.00 25.46
N GLU A 262 -9.86 -17.09 24.74
CA GLU A 262 -9.62 -18.43 25.25
C GLU A 262 -8.14 -18.67 25.56
N ILE A 263 -7.24 -18.32 24.63
CA ILE A 263 -5.79 -18.42 24.83
C ILE A 263 -5.37 -17.63 26.07
N ALA A 264 -5.84 -16.39 26.20
CA ALA A 264 -5.52 -15.52 27.33
C ALA A 264 -5.99 -16.11 28.66
N SER A 265 -7.17 -16.75 28.71
CA SER A 265 -7.70 -17.37 29.92
C SER A 265 -6.87 -18.57 30.43
N LYS A 266 -6.10 -19.20 29.55
CA LYS A 266 -5.21 -20.33 29.84
C LYS A 266 -3.74 -19.90 29.95
N SER A 267 -3.44 -18.63 29.78
CA SER A 267 -2.07 -18.08 29.77
C SER A 267 -1.66 -17.57 31.15
N GLU A 268 -0.35 -17.47 31.38
CA GLU A 268 0.21 -16.94 32.62
C GLU A 268 0.41 -15.42 32.50
N TYR A 269 -0.20 -14.65 33.40
CA TYR A 269 -0.04 -13.20 33.42
C TYR A 269 1.44 -12.78 33.51
N ASP A 270 1.85 -11.82 32.68
CA ASP A 270 3.18 -11.20 32.72
C ASP A 270 3.09 -9.78 33.27
N LYS A 271 2.42 -8.88 32.52
CA LYS A 271 2.37 -7.45 32.84
C LYS A 271 1.18 -6.74 32.23
N THR A 272 0.91 -5.55 32.74
CA THR A 272 -0.04 -4.60 32.15
C THR A 272 0.71 -3.33 31.79
N GLU A 273 0.52 -2.84 30.56
CA GLU A 273 1.12 -1.62 30.05
C GLU A 273 0.02 -0.65 29.61
N ALA A 274 0.07 0.59 30.09
CA ALA A 274 -0.80 1.65 29.60
C ALA A 274 -0.45 1.98 28.14
N VAL A 275 -1.46 2.12 27.30
CA VAL A 275 -1.28 2.55 25.92
C VAL A 275 -1.09 4.06 25.91
N ASP A 276 0.07 4.52 25.45
CA ASP A 276 0.31 5.94 25.21
C ASP A 276 -0.45 6.39 23.96
N THR A 277 -1.72 6.74 24.15
CA THR A 277 -2.58 7.25 23.08
C THR A 277 -2.12 8.61 22.58
N LYS A 278 -1.41 9.42 23.38
CA LYS A 278 -1.02 10.80 23.03
C LYS A 278 0.14 10.88 22.04
N LYS A 279 1.02 9.88 22.01
CA LYS A 279 2.13 9.78 21.03
C LYS A 279 1.67 9.76 19.57
N TYR A 280 0.40 9.47 19.34
CA TYR A 280 -0.10 9.09 18.02
C TYR A 280 -1.06 10.08 17.37
N TYR A 281 -1.56 11.08 18.12
CA TYR A 281 -2.51 12.09 17.62
C TYR A 281 -1.89 13.46 17.34
N THR A 282 -0.57 13.59 17.15
CA THR A 282 0.07 14.87 16.77
C THR A 282 -0.11 15.21 15.28
N VAL A 283 -1.20 14.79 14.64
CA VAL A 283 -1.57 15.24 13.30
C VAL A 283 -2.40 16.52 13.46
N GLY A 284 -1.72 17.65 13.60
CA GLY A 284 -2.38 18.95 13.71
C GLY A 284 -1.51 20.10 14.21
N LYS A 285 -0.38 19.82 14.87
CA LYS A 285 0.62 20.87 15.15
C LYS A 285 1.64 20.87 14.02
N ALA A 286 1.50 21.83 13.11
CA ALA A 286 2.60 22.24 12.25
C ALA A 286 3.84 22.44 13.13
N PRO A 287 5.02 21.95 12.72
CA PRO A 287 6.24 22.19 13.49
C PRO A 287 6.38 23.71 13.69
N PRO A 288 6.70 24.17 14.92
CA PRO A 288 7.00 25.58 15.16
C PRO A 288 8.32 25.90 14.47
N GLY A 289 8.23 26.32 13.21
CA GLY A 289 9.37 26.55 12.32
C GLY A 289 8.93 26.40 10.87
N GLY A 290 8.59 27.53 10.25
CA GLY A 290 7.99 27.63 8.92
C GLY A 290 8.79 26.94 7.82
N PHE A 291 8.05 26.28 6.92
CA PHE A 291 8.55 25.81 5.65
C PHE A 291 8.13 26.82 4.56
N GLU A 292 8.69 28.03 4.62
CA GLU A 292 8.60 29.05 3.56
C GLU A 292 9.77 28.93 2.56
N GLY A 293 10.17 27.70 2.23
CA GLY A 293 11.46 27.44 1.55
C GLY A 293 11.45 26.55 0.31
N PHE A 294 10.30 26.16 -0.25
CA PHE A 294 10.23 25.30 -1.44
C PHE A 294 9.83 26.03 -2.72
N GLY A 295 10.45 27.19 -2.92
CA GLY A 295 10.28 27.99 -4.14
C GLY A 295 11.53 28.72 -4.56
N MET A 296 12.73 28.09 -4.58
CA MET A 296 13.94 28.63 -5.22
C MET A 296 15.12 27.62 -5.29
N PHE A 297 14.91 26.38 -5.76
CA PHE A 297 16.02 25.43 -6.01
C PHE A 297 16.29 25.19 -7.50
N GLY A 298 16.35 26.28 -8.25
CA GLY A 298 16.53 26.23 -9.70
C GLY A 298 17.27 27.41 -10.30
N MET A 299 18.26 28.01 -9.62
CA MET A 299 19.29 28.86 -10.23
C MET A 299 20.47 29.02 -9.28
N MET A 300 21.64 28.48 -9.65
CA MET A 300 22.99 29.05 -9.47
C MET A 300 24.02 27.91 -9.52
N GLY A 301 24.68 27.78 -10.67
CA GLY A 301 25.99 27.15 -10.74
C GLY A 301 27.09 28.13 -10.32
N GLY A 302 28.25 27.60 -9.93
CA GLY A 302 29.53 28.31 -10.03
C GLY A 302 30.24 28.65 -8.71
N PHE A 303 31.25 27.84 -8.42
CA PHE A 303 32.51 28.10 -7.70
C PHE A 303 32.63 27.91 -6.18
N PRO A 304 33.81 27.41 -5.70
CA PRO A 304 34.03 26.96 -4.33
C PRO A 304 34.92 27.92 -3.52
N VAL A 305 34.69 28.05 -2.20
CA VAL A 305 35.76 28.44 -1.26
C VAL A 305 35.47 27.92 0.16
N ALA A 306 36.52 27.47 0.84
CA ALA A 306 36.56 26.95 2.21
C ALA A 306 36.87 28.09 3.25
N PRO A 307 37.26 27.83 4.53
CA PRO A 307 36.40 28.06 5.69
C PRO A 307 36.97 29.04 6.77
N SER A 308 36.25 29.15 7.89
CA SER A 308 36.55 29.88 9.16
C SER A 308 36.15 31.37 9.14
N VAL A 309 35.64 31.99 10.21
CA VAL A 309 36.01 31.96 11.63
C VAL A 309 34.82 32.46 12.48
N SER A 310 34.71 32.00 13.73
CA SER A 310 34.08 32.76 14.85
C SER A 310 35.21 33.30 15.75
N PRO A 311 35.04 34.41 16.51
CA PRO A 311 34.41 34.29 17.84
C PRO A 311 33.72 35.56 18.43
N ALA A 312 32.88 35.28 19.45
CA ALA A 312 32.72 35.97 20.75
C ALA A 312 31.97 37.32 20.94
N ASP A 313 31.04 37.23 21.91
CA ASP A 313 30.68 38.13 23.02
C ASP A 313 29.68 39.32 22.88
N THR A 314 28.49 39.05 23.44
CA THR A 314 27.46 39.82 24.20
C THR A 314 27.73 41.30 24.58
N PRO A 315 26.67 42.14 24.69
CA PRO A 315 25.90 42.20 25.94
C PRO A 315 24.36 42.36 25.79
N SER A 316 23.71 41.95 26.88
CA SER A 316 22.28 42.00 27.21
C SER A 316 21.75 43.42 27.43
N ALA A 317 20.54 43.72 26.92
CA ALA A 317 19.74 44.88 27.34
C ALA A 317 18.23 44.65 27.10
N SER A 318 17.51 44.43 28.21
CA SER A 318 16.19 44.98 28.59
C SER A 318 15.10 45.22 27.54
N THR A 319 14.06 44.39 27.63
CA THR A 319 12.61 44.69 27.78
C THR A 319 12.09 46.07 27.37
N GLU A 320 11.27 46.10 26.32
CA GLU A 320 10.08 46.96 26.20
C GLU A 320 8.94 46.15 25.55
N GLU A 321 7.87 45.89 26.32
CA GLU A 321 6.60 45.33 25.84
C GLU A 321 5.75 46.45 25.20
N PRO A 322 5.20 46.28 23.99
CA PRO A 322 4.03 47.05 23.59
C PRO A 322 2.77 46.34 24.08
N ALA A 323 1.97 47.07 24.85
CA ALA A 323 0.66 46.67 25.34
C ALA A 323 -0.21 46.06 24.22
N SER A 324 -0.63 44.81 24.43
CA SER A 324 -1.54 44.11 23.52
C SER A 324 -2.98 44.47 23.85
N ASP A 325 -3.60 45.27 22.99
CA ASP A 325 -5.06 45.36 22.92
C ASP A 325 -5.61 44.01 22.42
N SER A 326 -5.94 43.11 23.34
CA SER A 326 -6.58 41.82 23.04
C SER A 326 -8.09 41.99 22.92
N LYS A 327 -8.69 41.42 21.87
CA LYS A 327 -10.15 41.32 21.71
C LYS A 327 -10.58 39.90 22.04
N LYS A 328 -11.73 39.72 22.68
CA LYS A 328 -12.26 38.37 22.95
C LYS A 328 -13.03 37.82 21.76
N CYS A 329 -12.83 36.53 21.47
CA CYS A 329 -13.59 35.79 20.49
C CYS A 329 -15.07 35.75 20.90
N LYS A 330 -15.95 36.23 20.03
CA LYS A 330 -17.41 36.22 20.28
C LYS A 330 -18.03 34.82 20.33
N PHE A 331 -17.32 33.78 19.87
CA PHE A 331 -17.83 32.40 19.83
C PHE A 331 -17.43 31.57 21.03
N CYS A 332 -16.18 31.68 21.51
CA CYS A 332 -15.67 30.86 22.62
C CYS A 332 -15.11 31.66 23.81
N GLY A 333 -14.99 32.99 23.68
CA GLY A 333 -14.48 33.86 24.75
C GLY A 333 -12.96 33.91 24.90
N ALA A 334 -12.20 33.19 24.07
CA ALA A 334 -10.73 33.21 24.08
C ALA A 334 -10.17 34.57 23.64
N ASP A 335 -9.00 34.94 24.13
CA ASP A 335 -8.31 36.17 23.71
C ASP A 335 -7.74 36.01 22.29
N VAL A 336 -8.00 36.99 21.43
CA VAL A 336 -7.59 37.02 20.02
C VAL A 336 -6.74 38.26 19.78
N THR A 337 -5.56 38.03 19.20
CA THR A 337 -4.62 39.10 18.86
C THR A 337 -5.13 39.90 17.66
N HIS A 338 -4.98 41.23 17.71
CA HIS A 338 -5.45 42.11 16.65
C HIS A 338 -4.82 41.74 15.29
N GLY A 339 -5.65 41.59 14.24
CA GLY A 339 -5.22 41.21 12.89
C GLY A 339 -5.42 39.73 12.52
N GLN A 340 -5.84 38.87 13.45
CA GLN A 340 -6.20 37.48 13.14
C GLN A 340 -7.59 37.38 12.49
N LYS A 341 -7.67 36.73 11.32
CA LYS A 341 -8.95 36.51 10.60
C LYS A 341 -9.81 35.41 11.25
N PHE A 342 -9.20 34.49 12.00
CA PHE A 342 -9.84 33.34 12.61
C PHE A 342 -9.29 33.08 14.02
N CYS A 343 -10.13 32.59 14.93
CA CYS A 343 -9.76 32.23 16.29
C CYS A 343 -8.96 30.93 16.28
N SER A 344 -7.78 30.93 16.91
CA SER A 344 -6.91 29.74 17.00
C SER A 344 -7.50 28.59 17.82
N GLU A 345 -8.44 28.88 18.73
CA GLU A 345 -9.04 27.87 19.61
C GLU A 345 -10.26 27.18 18.99
N CYS A 346 -11.10 27.91 18.26
CA CYS A 346 -12.37 27.37 17.75
C CYS A 346 -12.56 27.48 16.22
N GLY A 347 -11.64 28.11 15.50
CA GLY A 347 -11.74 28.31 14.05
C GLY A 347 -12.79 29.35 13.61
N GLY A 348 -13.54 29.95 14.54
CA GLY A 348 -14.53 30.98 14.23
C GLY A 348 -13.91 32.25 13.64
N LYS A 349 -14.56 32.86 12.65
CA LYS A 349 -14.09 34.08 11.98
C LYS A 349 -14.27 35.32 12.89
N VAL A 350 -13.19 36.06 13.15
CA VAL A 350 -13.12 37.10 14.21
C VAL A 350 -13.03 38.54 13.66
N GLU A 351 -13.51 38.76 12.43
CA GLU A 351 -13.48 40.09 11.73
C GLU A 351 -13.74 41.31 12.63
#